data_AF-A0A3M3JVJ8-F1
#
_entry.id   AF-A0A3M3JVJ8-F1
#
_cell.length_a   1.000
_cell.length_b   1.000
_cell.length_c   1.000
_cell.angle_alpha   90.00
_cell.angle_beta   90.00
_cell.angle_gamma   90.00
#
_symmetry.space_group_name_H-M   'P 1'
#
loop_
_entity.id
_entity.type
_entity.pdbx_description
1 polymer ?
#
loop_
_entity_poly.entity_id
_entity_poly.type
_entity_poly.pdbx_seq_one_letter_code
_entity_poly.pdbx_strand_id
1 'polypeptide(L)'
;KVKGNPIGDGTGVMPVLTANKALYVLNVHDSPPGQNNLGEMLPGHAVFTGQTGVGKTTAEATLLTFLSRFDPLIFGIDYNESLKHLLCALGTEYYTVQLGQFTGVNP
;
A
#
# COMPACT_ATOMS: atom_id res chain seq x y z
N LYS A 1 0.02 20.65 1.71
CA LYS A 1 -0.58 19.65 2.61
C LYS A 1 -2.04 19.43 2.20
N VAL A 2 -2.53 18.19 2.22
CA VAL A 2 -3.92 17.86 1.86
C VAL A 2 -4.86 18.33 2.98
N LYS A 3 -6.08 18.78 2.63
CA LYS A 3 -7.13 19.16 3.60
C LYS A 3 -8.12 18.01 3.78
N GLY A 4 -8.67 17.86 4.99
CA GLY A 4 -9.62 16.80 5.32
C GLY A 4 -8.91 15.63 5.98
N ASN A 5 -8.46 14.66 5.18
CA ASN A 5 -7.88 13.40 5.64
C ASN A 5 -6.36 13.30 5.37
N PRO A 6 -5.50 14.07 6.06
CA PRO A 6 -4.06 13.94 5.94
C PRO A 6 -3.54 12.78 6.82
N ILE A 7 -2.65 11.95 6.27
CA ILE A 7 -1.89 10.96 7.06
C ILE A 7 -0.48 11.46 7.32
N GLY A 8 0.17 10.91 8.36
CA GLY A 8 1.58 11.16 8.67
C GLY A 8 1.92 12.64 8.73
N ASP A 9 2.78 13.10 7.83
CA ASP A 9 3.24 14.50 7.75
C ASP A 9 2.26 15.45 7.02
N GLY A 10 1.17 14.92 6.47
CA GLY A 10 0.12 15.64 5.75
C GLY A 10 0.43 15.87 4.28
N THR A 11 1.44 15.19 3.73
CA THR A 11 1.66 15.09 2.28
C THR A 11 0.59 14.19 1.65
N GLY A 12 0.32 14.42 0.36
CA GLY A 12 -0.59 13.56 -0.39
C GLY A 12 0.02 12.20 -0.65
N VAL A 13 -0.79 11.14 -0.62
CA VAL A 13 -0.31 9.76 -0.83
C VAL A 13 -0.05 9.49 -2.31
N MET A 14 -1.08 9.41 -3.15
CA MET A 14 -0.89 9.10 -4.57
C MET A 14 -1.70 10.04 -5.47
N PRO A 15 -1.06 10.85 -6.33
CA PRO A 15 -1.77 11.67 -7.30
C PRO A 15 -2.30 10.80 -8.44
N VAL A 16 -3.60 10.92 -8.74
CA VAL A 16 -4.26 10.26 -9.86
C VAL A 16 -5.15 11.26 -10.60
N LEU A 17 -5.41 10.98 -11.87
CA LEU A 17 -6.26 11.80 -12.71
C LEU A 17 -7.68 11.23 -12.70
N THR A 18 -8.66 12.08 -12.41
CA THR A 18 -10.08 11.70 -12.51
C THR A 18 -10.55 11.67 -13.97
N ALA A 19 -11.74 11.13 -14.21
CA ALA A 19 -12.35 11.10 -15.55
C ALA A 19 -12.54 12.51 -16.15
N ASN A 20 -12.80 13.52 -15.32
CA ASN A 20 -12.91 14.93 -15.75
C ASN A 20 -11.56 15.68 -15.75
N LYS A 21 -10.42 14.96 -15.72
CA LYS A 21 -9.06 15.52 -15.77
C LYS A 21 -8.69 16.41 -14.58
N ALA A 22 -9.35 16.23 -13.43
CA ALA A 22 -8.96 16.88 -12.19
C ALA A 22 -7.93 16.04 -11.43
N LEU A 23 -7.10 16.71 -10.63
CA LEU A 23 -6.21 16.02 -9.69
C LEU A 23 -7.02 15.45 -8.53
N TYR A 24 -6.94 14.14 -8.33
CA TYR A 24 -7.37 13.48 -7.11
C TYR A 24 -6.14 12.92 -6.39
N VAL A 25 -6.04 13.15 -5.09
CA VAL A 25 -4.99 12.56 -4.26
C VAL A 25 -5.61 11.36 -3.55
N LEU A 26 -5.39 10.17 -4.10
CA LEU A 26 -5.85 8.93 -3.49
C LEU A 26 -5.21 8.78 -2.12
N ASN A 27 -6.05 8.63 -1.09
CA ASN A 27 -5.70 8.24 0.27
C ASN A 27 -6.53 7.01 0.63
N VAL A 28 -5.91 6.00 1.24
CA VAL A 28 -6.57 4.74 1.63
C VAL A 28 -7.06 4.73 3.08
N HIS A 29 -6.75 5.77 3.83
CA HIS A 29 -7.24 5.97 5.20
C HIS A 29 -8.61 6.67 5.18
N ASP A 30 -9.37 6.57 6.27
CA ASP A 30 -10.68 7.22 6.41
C ASP A 30 -10.78 7.98 7.74
N SER A 31 -10.55 9.30 7.69
CA SER A 31 -10.72 10.19 8.84
C SER A 31 -12.19 10.59 9.01
N PRO A 32 -12.72 10.69 10.25
CA PRO A 32 -14.07 11.18 10.47
C PRO A 32 -14.29 12.58 9.83
N PRO A 33 -15.47 12.84 9.22
CA PRO A 33 -15.75 14.14 8.61
C PRO A 33 -15.57 15.31 9.59
N GLY A 34 -14.91 16.37 9.12
CA GLY A 34 -14.71 17.59 9.90
C GLY A 34 -13.56 17.53 10.91
N GLN A 35 -12.85 16.40 11.00
CA GLN A 35 -11.65 16.28 11.84
C GLN A 35 -10.37 16.50 11.04
N ASN A 36 -9.31 16.93 11.74
CA ASN A 36 -7.95 16.98 11.21
C ASN A 36 -7.08 16.03 12.02
N ASN A 37 -6.96 14.79 11.54
CA ASN A 37 -6.25 13.71 12.23
C ASN A 37 -4.77 13.64 11.79
N LEU A 38 -4.15 14.79 11.53
CA LEU A 38 -2.76 14.86 11.11
C LEU A 38 -1.84 14.20 12.15
N GLY A 39 -1.05 13.22 11.71
CA GLY A 39 -0.14 12.47 12.57
C GLY A 39 -0.80 11.33 13.37
N GLU A 40 -2.13 11.16 13.27
CA GLU A 40 -2.80 10.02 13.90
C GLU A 40 -2.65 8.75 13.06
N MET A 41 -2.60 7.61 13.74
CA MET A 41 -2.50 6.28 13.13
C MET A 41 -3.89 5.76 12.77
N LEU A 42 -4.55 6.38 11.79
CA LEU A 42 -5.83 5.91 11.29
C LEU A 42 -5.65 4.63 10.44
N PRO A 43 -6.57 3.67 10.51
CA PRO A 43 -6.53 2.51 9.62
C PRO A 43 -6.84 2.93 8.19
N GLY A 44 -6.24 2.23 7.23
CA GLY A 44 -6.53 2.37 5.82
C GLY A 44 -6.74 1.01 5.17
N HIS A 45 -7.68 0.94 4.24
CA HIS A 45 -8.06 -0.29 3.56
C HIS A 45 -8.22 -0.04 2.07
N ALA A 46 -7.68 -0.94 1.26
CA ALA A 46 -7.86 -0.95 -0.18
C ALA A 46 -8.16 -2.37 -0.66
N VAL A 47 -9.04 -2.49 -1.64
CA VAL A 47 -9.39 -3.77 -2.27
C VAL A 47 -9.27 -3.60 -3.77
N PHE A 48 -8.40 -4.39 -4.41
CA PHE A 48 -8.23 -4.41 -5.86
C PHE A 48 -8.86 -5.68 -6.43
N THR A 49 -9.95 -5.52 -7.19
CA THR A 49 -10.68 -6.65 -7.82
C THR A 49 -10.60 -6.56 -9.35
N GLY A 50 -10.70 -7.71 -10.01
CA GLY A 50 -10.63 -7.80 -11.46
C GLY A 50 -10.03 -9.12 -11.95
N GLN A 51 -10.12 -9.37 -13.25
CA GLN A 51 -9.60 -10.59 -13.88
C GLN A 51 -8.06 -10.68 -13.83
N THR A 52 -7.50 -11.85 -14.15
CA THR A 52 -6.04 -12.00 -14.30
C THR A 52 -5.51 -11.11 -15.42
N GLY A 53 -4.35 -10.49 -15.22
CA GLY A 53 -3.71 -9.64 -16.24
C GLY A 53 -4.17 -8.18 -16.30
N VAL A 54 -5.22 -7.78 -15.56
CA VAL A 54 -5.72 -6.38 -15.59
C VAL A 54 -4.87 -5.39 -14.79
N GLY A 55 -3.79 -5.85 -14.14
CA GLY A 55 -2.86 -4.99 -13.40
C GLY A 55 -3.14 -4.82 -11.90
N LYS A 56 -3.88 -5.73 -11.25
CA LYS A 56 -4.13 -5.65 -9.79
C LYS A 56 -2.84 -5.53 -8.96
N THR A 57 -1.90 -6.45 -9.17
CA THR A 57 -0.59 -6.47 -8.50
C THR A 57 0.20 -5.19 -8.81
N THR A 58 0.09 -4.65 -10.03
CA THR A 58 0.74 -3.39 -10.40
C THR A 58 0.14 -2.19 -9.65
N ALA A 59 -1.19 -2.14 -9.50
CA ALA A 59 -1.87 -1.09 -8.76
C ALA A 59 -1.49 -1.12 -7.26
N GLU A 60 -1.48 -2.32 -6.66
CA GLU A 60 -1.02 -2.54 -5.30
C GLU A 60 0.45 -2.13 -5.09
N ALA A 61 1.36 -2.59 -5.97
CA ALA A 61 2.77 -2.22 -5.95
C ALA A 61 2.99 -0.69 -6.05
N THR A 62 2.21 -0.04 -6.91
CA THR A 62 2.28 1.42 -7.10
C THR A 62 1.85 2.13 -5.83
N LEU A 63 0.71 1.75 -5.25
CA LEU A 63 0.22 2.31 -3.99
C LEU A 63 1.23 2.10 -2.86
N LEU A 64 1.78 0.89 -2.71
CA LEU A 64 2.78 0.56 -1.70
C LEU A 64 4.04 1.43 -1.85
N THR A 65 4.49 1.68 -3.08
CA THR A 65 5.63 2.56 -3.36
C THR A 65 5.35 4.02 -2.95
N PHE A 66 4.12 4.50 -3.13
CA PHE A 66 3.76 5.83 -2.64
C PHE A 66 3.67 5.91 -1.12
N LEU A 67 3.18 4.84 -0.48
CA LEU A 67 3.09 4.72 0.98
C LEU A 67 4.46 4.53 1.65
N SER A 68 5.46 3.96 0.96
CA SER A 68 6.79 3.74 1.53
C SER A 68 7.50 5.03 1.96
N ARG A 69 7.11 6.18 1.41
CA ARG A 69 7.59 7.51 1.82
C ARG A 69 7.29 7.86 3.29
N PHE A 70 6.36 7.12 3.92
CA PHE A 70 5.99 7.27 5.32
C PHE A 70 6.70 6.26 6.24
N ASP A 71 7.72 5.55 5.74
CA ASP A 71 8.49 4.54 6.48
C ASP A 71 7.61 3.48 7.19
N PRO A 72 6.67 2.82 6.47
CA PRO A 72 5.78 1.85 7.09
C PRO A 72 6.49 0.52 7.34
N LEU A 73 6.02 -0.21 8.36
CA LEU A 73 6.30 -1.64 8.47
C LEU A 73 5.47 -2.40 7.42
N ILE A 74 6.11 -3.29 6.67
CA ILE A 74 5.48 -4.06 5.60
C ILE A 74 5.45 -5.54 5.98
N PHE A 75 4.25 -6.12 5.92
CA PHE A 75 4.03 -7.56 5.98
C PHE A 75 3.16 -7.94 4.79
N GLY A 76 3.56 -8.97 4.05
CA GLY A 76 2.86 -9.37 2.83
C GLY A 76 2.97 -10.87 2.56
N ILE A 77 1.94 -11.40 1.90
CA ILE A 77 1.93 -12.74 1.32
C ILE A 77 2.03 -12.56 -0.19
N ASP A 78 3.16 -12.93 -0.76
CA ASP A 78 3.44 -12.75 -2.18
C ASP A 78 3.42 -14.10 -2.91
N TYR A 79 2.45 -14.26 -3.81
CA TYR A 79 2.31 -15.46 -4.61
C TYR A 79 3.24 -15.40 -5.83
N ASN A 80 3.95 -16.51 -6.10
CA ASN A 80 4.91 -16.62 -7.21
C ASN A 80 6.03 -15.57 -7.21
N GLU A 81 6.39 -15.03 -6.05
CA GLU A 81 7.44 -14.01 -5.93
C GLU A 81 7.17 -12.78 -6.82
N SER A 82 5.89 -12.42 -7.01
CA SER A 82 5.45 -11.39 -7.94
C SER A 82 5.90 -9.97 -7.55
N LEU A 83 6.16 -9.74 -6.27
CA LEU A 83 6.58 -8.47 -5.68
C LEU A 83 7.97 -8.53 -5.03
N LYS A 84 8.65 -9.68 -5.03
CA LYS A 84 9.95 -9.89 -4.37
C LYS A 84 10.96 -8.76 -4.59
N HIS A 85 11.17 -8.34 -5.84
CA HIS A 85 12.14 -7.27 -6.14
C HIS A 85 11.72 -5.93 -5.53
N LEU A 86 10.43 -5.60 -5.56
CA LEU A 86 9.93 -4.37 -4.95
C LEU A 86 10.07 -4.43 -3.43
N LEU A 87 9.63 -5.52 -2.81
CA LEU A 87 9.66 -5.71 -1.36
C LEU A 87 11.11 -5.64 -0.85
N CYS A 88 12.05 -6.35 -1.47
CA CYS A 88 13.47 -6.24 -1.13
C CYS A 88 14.01 -4.81 -1.33
N ALA A 89 13.61 -4.10 -2.39
CA ALA A 89 14.01 -2.71 -2.62
C ALA A 89 13.44 -1.74 -1.56
N LEU A 90 12.31 -2.09 -0.94
CA LEU A 90 11.73 -1.39 0.21
C LEU A 90 12.34 -1.83 1.55
N GLY A 91 13.38 -2.67 1.54
CA GLY A 91 14.10 -3.08 2.74
C GLY A 91 13.43 -4.23 3.51
N THR A 92 12.47 -4.94 2.92
CA THR A 92 11.88 -6.10 3.58
C THR A 92 12.80 -7.32 3.53
N GLU A 93 12.83 -8.10 4.60
CA GLU A 93 13.32 -9.47 4.54
C GLU A 93 12.31 -10.35 3.78
N TYR A 94 12.81 -11.20 2.89
CA TYR A 94 11.97 -12.01 2.01
C TYR A 94 12.21 -13.51 2.23
N TYR A 95 11.15 -14.25 2.54
CA TYR A 95 11.20 -15.68 2.74
C TYR A 95 10.16 -16.40 1.85
N THR A 96 10.62 -17.36 1.06
CA THR A 96 9.76 -18.17 0.18
C THR A 96 9.44 -19.50 0.83
N VAL A 97 8.16 -19.78 1.08
CA VAL A 97 7.69 -21.11 1.48
C VAL A 97 7.74 -22.04 0.27
N GLN A 98 8.52 -23.12 0.36
CA GLN A 98 8.63 -24.13 -0.69
C GLN A 98 7.89 -25.41 -0.30
N LEU A 99 7.17 -26.00 -1.25
CA LEU A 99 6.42 -27.23 -1.02
C LEU A 99 7.38 -28.37 -0.63
N GLY A 100 7.06 -29.05 0.48
CA GLY A 100 7.85 -30.18 0.98
C GLY A 100 9.13 -29.78 1.73
N GLN A 101 9.41 -28.49 1.92
CA GLN A 101 10.54 -28.03 2.72
C GLN A 101 10.10 -27.57 4.11
N PHE A 102 10.88 -27.93 5.13
CA PHE A 102 10.65 -27.46 6.50
C PHE A 102 10.91 -25.96 6.57
N THR A 103 9.94 -25.20 7.10
CA THR A 103 9.99 -23.74 7.05
C THR A 103 10.73 -23.09 8.22
N GLY A 104 10.99 -23.84 9.30
CA GLY A 104 11.50 -23.28 10.55
C GLY A 104 10.44 -22.52 11.38
N VAL A 105 9.21 -22.42 10.88
CA VAL A 105 8.08 -21.76 11.57
C VAL A 105 7.14 -22.84 12.10
N ASN A 106 6.91 -22.84 13.41
CA ASN A 106 5.88 -23.67 14.04
C ASN A 106 4.56 -22.87 14.11
N PRO A 107 3.39 -23.46 13.80
CA PRO A 107 2.10 -22.79 13.93
C PRO A 107 1.77 -22.34 15.35
#